data_AF-A0A6G3U983-F1
#
_entry.id   AF-A0A6G3U983-F1
#
_cell.length_a   1.000
_cell.length_b   1.000
_cell.length_c   1.000
_cell.angle_alpha   90.00
_cell.angle_beta   90.00
_cell.angle_gamma   90.00
#
_symmetry.space_group_name_H-M   'P 1'
#
loop_
_entity.id
_entity.type
_entity.pdbx_description
1 polymer ?
#
loop_
_entity_poly.entity_id
_entity_poly.type
_entity_poly.pdbx_seq_one_letter_code
_entity_poly.pdbx_strand_id
1 'polypeptide(L)'
;MPDTPDGRQAEIQRRIAAALLDLVPSDPTIAPHPYLRRHLAAHAAEGHVLDDHHVPPALLAWESSAGVARLLAAGGEGAPSRPWLQTWAALEPVARGTGPLSRLASMVLSVPFSPERPGTTARPTLDSVPVTPLWSDIARPTPAWTAGRTEVTSLATVLDAAGEPAAVAAGDASGTVRVLHLDGRPAHTPIKVHSGAVSHLVALKGGLVVTAGTDGCVAAVDAVGGRLVRNVVVCRERTWVSSLTCHRQQGRLPRVLAAFSDGTVTAFDTGRFRPHEVPVPPLRDRRAVLCAVGMPDGRDRVLFTEDATVSWSDGKASAVHSRHAGRVRALLALPRPGTYAVADESGSVSLCDLTVRDAVTSVGRHAAPVTSLLLTSHERRPALVSGAGDGTLRLWRLPGLTPVEGVLPAHRAPVTALTAVPGSAHGKVLSAGADRIVRAWTADRETFGQPPRTWNDVTAGALSPAPPHLLAVARASRVVVRDLAADRQLTL
;
A
#
# COMPACT_ATOMS: atom_id res chain seq x y z
N MET A 1 -1.90 18.96 34.60
CA MET A 1 -2.08 19.90 33.49
C MET A 1 -3.45 19.69 32.80
N PRO A 2 -4.57 20.13 33.40
CA PRO A 2 -5.91 19.94 32.81
C PRO A 2 -6.51 21.21 32.16
N ASP A 3 -5.86 22.37 32.25
CA ASP A 3 -6.49 23.67 31.95
C ASP A 3 -6.28 24.21 30.53
N THR A 4 -5.72 23.42 29.61
CA THR A 4 -5.73 23.77 28.19
C THR A 4 -7.03 23.34 27.52
N PRO A 5 -7.53 24.05 26.49
CA PRO A 5 -8.73 23.65 25.74
C PRO A 5 -8.66 22.21 25.24
N ASP A 6 -7.49 21.80 24.75
CA ASP A 6 -7.23 20.43 24.29
C ASP A 6 -7.28 19.40 25.43
N GLY A 7 -6.81 19.77 26.63
CA GLY A 7 -6.87 18.92 27.82
C GLY A 7 -8.30 18.65 28.29
N ARG A 8 -9.16 19.69 28.24
CA ARG A 8 -10.60 19.53 28.55
C ARG A 8 -11.32 18.68 27.51
N GLN A 9 -11.02 18.87 26.23
CA GLN A 9 -11.60 18.05 25.17
C GLN A 9 -11.20 16.58 25.30
N ALA A 10 -9.92 16.29 25.55
CA ALA A 10 -9.46 14.92 25.79
C ALA A 10 -10.14 14.28 27.00
N GLU A 11 -10.35 15.03 28.09
CA GLU A 11 -11.08 14.52 29.27
C GLU A 11 -12.54 14.20 28.95
N ILE A 12 -13.22 15.03 28.17
CA ILE A 12 -14.59 14.74 27.70
C ILE A 12 -14.61 13.45 26.89
N GLN A 13 -13.68 13.30 25.95
CA GLN A 13 -13.58 12.11 25.10
C GLN A 13 -13.29 10.83 25.89
N ARG A 14 -12.44 10.94 26.93
CA ARG A 14 -12.17 9.84 27.87
C ARG A 14 -13.42 9.40 28.63
N ARG A 15 -14.19 10.36 29.16
CA ARG A 15 -15.45 10.06 29.87
C ARG A 15 -16.50 9.44 28.94
N ILE A 16 -16.57 9.91 27.68
CA ILE A 16 -17.44 9.32 26.66
C ILE A 16 -17.01 7.86 26.38
N ALA A 17 -15.71 7.60 26.21
CA ALA A 17 -15.22 6.24 25.97
C ALA A 17 -15.58 5.29 27.12
N ALA A 18 -15.42 5.72 28.38
CA ALA A 18 -15.80 4.93 29.54
C ALA A 18 -17.32 4.64 29.58
N ALA A 19 -18.16 5.66 29.37
CA ALA A 19 -19.62 5.47 29.38
C ALA A 19 -20.11 4.58 28.23
N LEU A 20 -19.45 4.62 27.06
CA LEU A 20 -19.77 3.75 25.94
C LEU A 20 -19.27 2.32 26.15
N LEU A 21 -18.17 2.12 26.89
CA LEU A 21 -17.69 0.79 27.28
C LEU A 21 -18.73 0.03 28.11
N ASP A 22 -19.40 0.71 29.05
CA ASP A 22 -20.45 0.11 29.89
C ASP A 22 -21.65 -0.42 29.08
N LEU A 23 -21.81 0.04 27.83
CA LEU A 23 -22.86 -0.42 26.91
C LEU A 23 -22.42 -1.59 26.03
N VAL A 24 -21.15 -2.02 26.10
CA VAL A 24 -20.64 -3.16 25.33
C VAL A 24 -21.16 -4.46 25.98
N PRO A 25 -21.88 -5.32 25.24
CA PRO A 25 -22.33 -6.60 25.78
C PRO A 25 -21.17 -7.45 26.28
N SER A 26 -21.33 -8.07 27.45
CA SER A 26 -20.35 -9.00 28.01
C SER A 26 -20.28 -10.31 27.20
N ASP A 27 -21.39 -10.70 26.58
CA ASP A 27 -21.48 -11.86 25.70
C ASP A 27 -21.05 -11.48 24.26
N PRO A 28 -19.96 -12.06 23.73
CA PRO A 28 -19.45 -11.75 22.39
C PRO A 28 -20.36 -12.21 21.25
N THR A 29 -21.35 -13.07 21.51
CA THR A 29 -22.34 -13.52 20.51
C THR A 29 -23.40 -12.45 20.24
N ILE A 30 -23.58 -11.49 21.14
CA ILE A 30 -24.53 -10.40 21.00
C ILE A 30 -23.88 -9.26 20.23
N ALA A 31 -24.51 -8.85 19.14
CA ALA A 31 -24.04 -7.72 18.33
C ALA A 31 -24.10 -6.41 19.13
N PRO A 32 -22.97 -5.69 19.34
CA PRO A 32 -23.00 -4.38 19.97
C PRO A 32 -23.71 -3.35 19.08
N HIS A 33 -24.22 -2.28 19.69
CA HIS A 33 -24.91 -1.22 18.96
C HIS A 33 -24.02 -0.63 17.83
N PRO A 34 -24.55 -0.31 16.63
CA PRO A 34 -23.75 0.16 15.49
C PRO A 34 -22.88 1.38 15.78
N TYR A 35 -23.31 2.25 16.70
CA TYR A 35 -22.53 3.41 17.13
C TYR A 35 -21.24 2.99 17.86
N LEU A 36 -21.32 2.04 18.81
CA LEU A 36 -20.17 1.53 19.56
C LEU A 36 -19.13 0.93 18.60
N ARG A 37 -19.60 0.12 17.66
CA ARG A 37 -18.78 -0.56 16.64
C ARG A 37 -18.01 0.37 15.71
N ARG A 38 -18.45 1.63 15.57
CA ARG A 38 -17.85 2.62 14.67
C ARG A 38 -17.02 3.67 15.39
N HIS A 39 -17.42 4.06 16.60
CA HIS A 39 -16.95 5.28 17.24
C HIS A 39 -16.22 5.08 18.57
N LEU A 40 -16.39 3.94 19.27
CA LEU A 40 -15.76 3.76 20.58
C LEU A 40 -14.23 3.93 20.53
N ALA A 41 -13.58 3.27 19.56
CA ALA A 41 -12.13 3.35 19.40
C ALA A 41 -11.65 4.78 19.08
N ALA A 42 -12.44 5.57 18.35
CA ALA A 42 -12.11 6.95 18.04
C ALA A 42 -12.20 7.85 19.29
N HIS A 43 -13.29 7.74 20.07
CA HIS A 43 -13.42 8.43 21.35
C HIS A 43 -12.29 8.05 22.32
N ALA A 44 -11.94 6.77 22.40
CA ALA A 44 -10.82 6.31 23.22
C ALA A 44 -9.48 6.90 22.76
N ALA A 45 -9.24 7.00 21.45
CA ALA A 45 -8.03 7.59 20.89
C ALA A 45 -7.95 9.11 21.17
N GLU A 46 -9.03 9.86 20.96
CA GLU A 46 -9.11 11.29 21.27
C GLU A 46 -8.99 11.57 22.78
N GLY A 47 -9.45 10.64 23.62
CA GLY A 47 -9.29 10.71 25.07
C GLY A 47 -7.93 10.24 25.60
N HIS A 48 -7.01 9.86 24.70
CA HIS A 48 -5.70 9.27 25.02
C HIS A 48 -5.77 7.99 25.89
N VAL A 49 -6.85 7.21 25.73
CA VAL A 49 -7.13 5.94 26.44
C VAL A 49 -7.46 4.80 25.48
N LEU A 50 -6.88 4.81 24.27
CA LEU A 50 -7.00 3.70 23.31
C LEU A 50 -6.21 2.49 23.82
N ASP A 51 -6.83 1.64 24.61
CA ASP A 51 -6.23 0.43 25.16
C ASP A 51 -7.20 -0.76 25.13
N ASP A 52 -6.70 -1.94 25.51
CA ASP A 52 -7.47 -3.19 25.50
C ASP A 52 -8.60 -3.22 26.55
N HIS A 53 -8.61 -2.29 27.51
CA HIS A 53 -9.68 -2.15 28.49
C HIS A 53 -10.87 -1.40 27.89
N HIS A 54 -10.61 -0.24 27.28
CA HIS A 54 -11.66 0.59 26.68
C HIS A 54 -12.19 0.04 25.36
N VAL A 55 -11.42 -0.79 24.66
CA VAL A 55 -11.84 -1.42 23.39
C VAL A 55 -11.61 -2.93 23.48
N PRO A 56 -12.53 -3.67 24.13
CA PRO A 56 -12.33 -5.09 24.43
C PRO A 56 -12.47 -5.98 23.19
N PRO A 57 -11.93 -7.22 23.22
CA PRO A 57 -12.02 -8.18 22.11
C PRO A 57 -13.44 -8.46 21.64
N ALA A 58 -14.39 -8.48 22.58
CA ALA A 58 -15.82 -8.67 22.29
C ALA A 58 -16.36 -7.58 21.37
N LEU A 59 -15.86 -6.33 21.44
CA LEU A 59 -16.22 -5.28 20.50
C LEU A 59 -15.41 -5.37 19.20
N LEU A 60 -14.11 -5.64 19.30
CA LEU A 60 -13.18 -5.69 18.15
C LEU A 60 -13.66 -6.69 17.10
N ALA A 61 -14.18 -7.84 17.51
CA ALA A 61 -14.77 -8.84 16.61
C ALA A 61 -15.87 -8.27 15.69
N TRP A 62 -16.60 -7.26 16.16
CA TRP A 62 -17.71 -6.61 15.47
C TRP A 62 -17.35 -5.27 14.81
N GLU A 63 -16.11 -4.82 14.95
CA GLU A 63 -15.62 -3.59 14.31
C GLU A 63 -15.76 -3.71 12.78
N SER A 64 -16.18 -2.61 12.16
CA SER A 64 -16.46 -2.56 10.72
C SER A 64 -15.98 -1.27 10.06
N SER A 65 -15.25 -0.43 10.78
CA SER A 65 -14.84 0.91 10.33
C SER A 65 -13.37 0.98 9.89
N ALA A 66 -12.62 -0.12 10.02
CA ALA A 66 -11.19 -0.15 9.70
C ALA A 66 -10.43 1.00 10.40
N GLY A 67 -10.88 1.34 11.61
CA GLY A 67 -10.43 2.49 12.38
C GLY A 67 -9.25 2.14 13.26
N VAL A 68 -9.28 0.96 13.89
CA VAL A 68 -8.31 0.58 14.92
C VAL A 68 -6.87 0.57 14.40
N ALA A 69 -6.59 -0.07 13.26
CA ALA A 69 -5.24 -0.10 12.69
C ALA A 69 -4.68 1.30 12.42
N ARG A 70 -5.53 2.19 11.89
CA ARG A 70 -5.20 3.58 11.59
C ARG A 70 -4.93 4.38 12.86
N LEU A 71 -5.76 4.19 13.88
CA LEU A 71 -5.61 4.86 15.18
C LEU A 71 -4.33 4.42 15.90
N LEU A 72 -3.96 3.14 15.78
CA LEU A 72 -2.68 2.64 16.30
C LEU A 72 -1.49 3.22 15.53
N ALA A 73 -1.57 3.32 14.20
CA ALA A 73 -0.50 3.90 13.37
C ALA A 73 -0.29 5.40 13.62
N ALA A 74 -1.31 6.11 14.11
CA ALA A 74 -1.22 7.52 14.51
C ALA A 74 -0.67 7.72 15.93
N GLY A 75 -0.64 6.67 16.76
CA GLY A 75 -0.04 6.71 18.10
C GLY A 75 1.48 6.59 18.01
N GLY A 76 2.21 7.51 18.64
CA GLY A 76 3.68 7.51 18.63
C GLY A 76 4.31 6.25 19.24
N GLU A 77 5.56 5.98 18.89
CA GLU A 77 6.38 4.91 19.45
C GLU A 77 6.55 5.10 20.96
N GLY A 78 6.14 4.10 21.77
CA GLY A 78 6.28 4.12 23.24
C GLY A 78 4.99 3.94 24.06
N ALA A 79 3.85 3.68 23.42
CA ALA A 79 2.60 3.36 24.11
C ALA A 79 2.66 1.99 24.84
N PRO A 80 1.96 1.81 25.99
CA PRO A 80 1.88 0.53 26.69
C PRO A 80 1.37 -0.59 25.78
N SER A 81 1.71 -1.84 26.10
CA SER A 81 1.25 -3.02 25.36
C SER A 81 -0.26 -3.05 25.16
N ARG A 82 -0.70 -3.22 23.93
CA ARG A 82 -2.13 -3.31 23.54
C ARG A 82 -2.33 -4.55 22.67
N PRO A 83 -2.06 -5.76 23.19
CA PRO A 83 -2.00 -6.97 22.39
C PRO A 83 -3.29 -7.27 21.64
N TRP A 84 -4.47 -6.99 22.19
CA TRP A 84 -5.73 -7.23 21.49
C TRP A 84 -5.94 -6.25 20.34
N LEU A 85 -5.72 -4.95 20.58
CA LEU A 85 -5.81 -3.94 19.51
C LEU A 85 -4.80 -4.20 18.39
N GLN A 86 -3.57 -4.56 18.73
CA GLN A 86 -2.54 -4.91 17.75
C GLN A 86 -2.94 -6.16 16.96
N THR A 87 -3.46 -7.19 17.64
CA THR A 87 -3.94 -8.43 17.01
C THR A 87 -5.21 -8.22 16.17
N TRP A 88 -6.05 -7.25 16.52
CA TRP A 88 -7.19 -6.89 15.70
C TRP A 88 -6.78 -6.08 14.48
N ALA A 89 -5.97 -5.02 14.63
CA ALA A 89 -5.44 -4.23 13.51
C ALA A 89 -4.74 -5.09 12.46
N ALA A 90 -4.17 -6.17 12.96
CA ALA A 90 -3.56 -7.25 12.24
C ALA A 90 -4.51 -8.11 11.42
N LEU A 91 -5.58 -8.58 12.07
CA LEU A 91 -6.56 -9.51 11.52
C LEU A 91 -7.62 -8.80 10.67
N GLU A 92 -7.99 -7.58 11.02
CA GLU A 92 -9.10 -6.82 10.45
C GLU A 92 -9.06 -6.73 8.91
N PRO A 93 -7.92 -6.46 8.26
CA PRO A 93 -7.87 -6.37 6.81
C PRO A 93 -8.20 -7.68 6.09
N VAL A 94 -7.93 -8.82 6.72
CA VAL A 94 -8.10 -10.16 6.13
C VAL A 94 -9.40 -10.82 6.60
N ALA A 95 -10.00 -10.32 7.67
CA ALA A 95 -11.24 -10.84 8.26
C ALA A 95 -12.51 -10.08 7.84
N ARG A 96 -12.44 -9.11 6.91
CA ARG A 96 -13.62 -8.30 6.54
C ARG A 96 -14.81 -9.10 6.01
N GLY A 97 -14.56 -10.23 5.37
CA GLY A 97 -15.60 -11.12 4.81
C GLY A 97 -16.09 -12.21 5.78
N THR A 98 -15.55 -12.27 7.00
CA THR A 98 -15.80 -13.39 7.92
C THR A 98 -16.73 -12.96 9.06
N GLY A 99 -17.43 -13.93 9.65
CA GLY A 99 -18.32 -13.69 10.78
C GLY A 99 -17.55 -13.28 12.04
N PRO A 100 -18.14 -12.43 12.92
CA PRO A 100 -17.47 -11.86 14.09
C PRO A 100 -16.90 -12.93 15.04
N LEU A 101 -17.58 -14.06 15.20
CA LEU A 101 -17.13 -15.16 16.05
C LEU A 101 -15.85 -15.84 15.53
N SER A 102 -15.71 -16.01 14.21
CA SER A 102 -14.45 -16.49 13.60
C SER A 102 -13.31 -15.51 13.80
N ARG A 103 -13.61 -14.21 13.79
CA ARG A 103 -12.62 -13.17 14.09
C ARG A 103 -12.16 -13.24 15.54
N LEU A 104 -13.12 -13.38 16.47
CA LEU A 104 -12.83 -13.51 17.89
C LEU A 104 -11.99 -14.75 18.19
N ALA A 105 -12.36 -15.92 17.65
CA ALA A 105 -11.58 -17.14 17.78
C ALA A 105 -10.15 -16.94 17.27
N SER A 106 -9.99 -16.32 16.10
CA SER A 106 -8.67 -16.01 15.52
C SER A 106 -7.83 -15.08 16.39
N MET A 107 -8.43 -14.05 17.01
CA MET A 107 -7.70 -13.17 17.93
C MET A 107 -7.25 -13.91 19.19
N VAL A 108 -8.14 -14.71 19.79
CA VAL A 108 -7.86 -15.45 21.04
C VAL A 108 -6.70 -16.44 20.87
N LEU A 109 -6.57 -17.01 19.67
CA LEU A 109 -5.51 -17.94 19.30
C LEU A 109 -4.16 -17.28 19.01
N SER A 110 -4.14 -15.97 18.73
CA SER A 110 -2.92 -15.23 18.35
C SER A 110 -2.27 -14.43 19.49
N VAL A 111 -3.06 -13.94 20.46
CA VAL A 111 -2.56 -13.14 21.60
C VAL A 111 -1.61 -13.84 22.59
N PRO A 112 -1.67 -15.16 22.87
CA PRO A 112 -0.84 -15.76 23.93
C PRO A 112 0.69 -15.61 23.78
N PHE A 113 1.19 -15.12 22.65
CA PHE A 113 2.63 -14.99 22.40
C PHE A 113 3.11 -13.55 22.20
N SER A 114 2.37 -12.55 22.71
CA SER A 114 2.96 -11.24 22.94
C SER A 114 3.96 -11.35 24.10
N PRO A 115 5.22 -10.89 23.96
CA PRO A 115 6.22 -10.92 25.04
C PRO A 115 5.76 -10.11 26.29
N GLU A 116 4.78 -9.23 26.10
CA GLU A 116 4.11 -8.50 27.17
C GLU A 116 2.78 -9.18 27.47
N ARG A 117 2.68 -9.80 28.66
CA ARG A 117 1.43 -10.41 29.15
C ARG A 117 0.34 -9.33 29.18
N PRO A 118 -0.85 -9.54 28.57
CA PRO A 118 -1.97 -8.65 28.81
C PRO A 118 -2.29 -8.63 30.31
N GLY A 119 -2.29 -7.43 30.90
CA GLY A 119 -2.87 -7.23 32.22
C GLY A 119 -4.36 -7.55 32.17
N THR A 120 -4.83 -8.37 33.12
CA THR A 120 -6.18 -8.52 33.73
C THR A 120 -7.48 -8.24 32.94
N THR A 121 -7.44 -8.02 31.63
CA THR A 121 -8.64 -7.93 30.79
C THR A 121 -9.17 -9.35 30.58
N ALA A 122 -10.44 -9.55 30.95
CA ALA A 122 -11.09 -10.86 30.88
C ALA A 122 -10.97 -11.44 29.48
N ARG A 123 -10.25 -12.55 29.36
CA ARG A 123 -10.07 -13.26 28.09
C ARG A 123 -11.40 -13.89 27.69
N PRO A 124 -11.87 -13.72 26.45
CA PRO A 124 -13.03 -14.46 25.97
C PRO A 124 -12.75 -15.96 26.04
N THR A 125 -13.64 -16.74 26.67
CA THR A 125 -13.52 -18.20 26.72
C THR A 125 -13.98 -18.79 25.38
N LEU A 126 -13.15 -19.66 24.80
CA LEU A 126 -13.49 -20.35 23.54
C LEU A 126 -14.70 -21.29 23.71
N ASP A 127 -15.04 -21.68 24.93
CA ASP A 127 -16.21 -22.54 25.21
C ASP A 127 -17.54 -21.92 24.74
N SER A 128 -17.59 -20.58 24.65
CA SER A 128 -18.75 -19.81 24.18
C SER A 128 -18.72 -19.49 22.67
N VAL A 129 -17.65 -19.85 21.95
CA VAL A 129 -17.40 -19.38 20.58
C VAL A 129 -16.95 -20.55 19.69
N PRO A 130 -17.63 -20.83 18.55
CA PRO A 130 -17.21 -21.87 17.63
C PRO A 130 -15.81 -21.57 17.06
N VAL A 131 -14.89 -22.51 17.20
CA VAL A 131 -13.49 -22.35 16.77
C VAL A 131 -13.40 -22.44 15.25
N THR A 132 -13.31 -21.27 14.61
CA THR A 132 -13.15 -21.11 13.17
C THR A 132 -11.95 -20.20 12.89
N PRO A 133 -10.71 -20.72 13.01
CA PRO A 133 -9.51 -19.91 12.90
C PRO A 133 -9.26 -19.47 11.45
N LEU A 134 -8.96 -18.19 11.28
CA LEU A 134 -8.53 -17.58 10.03
C LEU A 134 -7.00 -17.49 9.96
N TRP A 135 -6.38 -17.29 11.12
CA TRP A 135 -4.92 -17.28 11.31
C TRP A 135 -4.61 -17.68 12.75
N SER A 136 -3.35 -18.01 13.06
CA SER A 136 -2.94 -18.43 14.41
C SER A 136 -1.45 -18.27 14.70
N ASP A 137 -0.72 -17.55 13.85
CA ASP A 137 0.65 -17.12 14.05
C ASP A 137 0.71 -15.69 14.63
N ILE A 138 1.91 -15.28 15.07
CA ILE A 138 2.18 -14.00 15.77
C ILE A 138 3.14 -13.15 14.94
N ALA A 139 3.30 -13.46 13.66
CA ALA A 139 4.01 -12.56 12.77
C ALA A 139 3.16 -11.29 12.70
N ARG A 140 3.47 -10.31 13.57
CA ARG A 140 2.77 -9.02 13.70
C ARG A 140 2.52 -8.52 12.30
N PRO A 141 1.28 -8.59 11.80
CA PRO A 141 1.04 -8.09 10.47
C PRO A 141 1.22 -6.59 10.53
N THR A 142 1.97 -6.09 9.56
CA THR A 142 2.33 -4.68 9.49
C THR A 142 1.04 -3.87 9.35
N PRO A 143 0.84 -2.85 10.20
CA PRO A 143 -0.43 -2.15 10.27
C PRO A 143 -0.82 -1.61 8.89
N ALA A 144 -2.05 -1.90 8.49
CA ALA A 144 -2.65 -1.28 7.31
C ALA A 144 -2.64 0.24 7.49
N TRP A 145 -2.00 0.94 6.55
CA TRP A 145 -1.97 2.40 6.52
C TRP A 145 -3.33 2.95 6.09
N THR A 146 -3.94 2.33 5.08
CA THR A 146 -5.37 2.47 4.79
C THR A 146 -5.88 1.21 4.12
N ALA A 147 -7.20 1.05 4.05
CA ALA A 147 -7.77 -0.08 3.36
C ALA A 147 -9.11 0.26 2.69
N GLY A 148 -9.29 -0.32 1.51
CA GLY A 148 -10.42 -0.05 0.62
C GLY A 148 -11.44 -1.17 0.56
N ARG A 149 -12.56 -0.89 -0.12
CA ARG A 149 -13.53 -1.92 -0.53
C ARG A 149 -13.12 -2.62 -1.82
N THR A 150 -12.26 -1.96 -2.59
CA THR A 150 -11.78 -2.38 -3.90
C THR A 150 -10.26 -2.31 -3.93
N GLU A 151 -9.67 -2.99 -4.91
CA GLU A 151 -8.23 -3.04 -5.11
C GLU A 151 -7.69 -1.66 -5.41
N VAL A 152 -6.59 -1.30 -4.75
CA VAL A 152 -5.89 -0.05 -5.03
C VAL A 152 -4.96 -0.33 -6.20
N THR A 153 -5.13 0.38 -7.31
CA THR A 153 -4.44 0.10 -8.58
C THR A 153 -3.32 1.10 -8.86
N SER A 154 -3.34 2.26 -8.20
CA SER A 154 -2.34 3.31 -8.37
C SER A 154 -2.15 4.13 -7.10
N LEU A 155 -0.93 4.62 -6.87
CA LEU A 155 -0.56 5.47 -5.74
C LEU A 155 0.33 6.60 -6.23
N ALA A 156 0.17 7.80 -5.66
CA ALA A 156 1.08 8.92 -5.89
C ALA A 156 1.13 9.82 -4.65
N THR A 157 2.33 10.22 -4.23
CA THR A 157 2.51 11.21 -3.17
C THR A 157 2.30 12.61 -3.75
N VAL A 158 1.34 13.33 -3.18
CA VAL A 158 0.96 14.69 -3.58
C VAL A 158 1.86 15.68 -2.85
N LEU A 159 2.46 16.58 -3.63
CA LEU A 159 3.33 17.63 -3.11
C LEU A 159 2.57 18.96 -3.06
N ASP A 160 2.84 19.76 -2.03
CA ASP A 160 2.34 21.12 -1.95
C ASP A 160 3.07 22.07 -2.93
N ALA A 161 2.81 23.37 -2.81
CA ALA A 161 3.46 24.39 -3.64
C ALA A 161 4.97 24.54 -3.33
N ALA A 162 5.39 24.29 -2.09
CA ALA A 162 6.79 24.30 -1.68
C ALA A 162 7.54 23.05 -2.21
N GLY A 163 6.80 22.00 -2.56
CA GLY A 163 7.35 20.71 -2.99
C GLY A 163 7.49 19.71 -1.85
N GLU A 164 6.91 20.00 -0.69
CA GLU A 164 6.88 19.11 0.47
C GLU A 164 5.70 18.13 0.36
N PRO A 165 5.82 16.91 0.91
CA PRO A 165 4.73 15.95 0.90
C PRO A 165 3.54 16.46 1.74
N ALA A 166 2.37 16.56 1.10
CA ALA A 166 1.15 17.02 1.75
C ALA A 166 0.12 15.90 1.96
N ALA A 167 0.02 15.00 0.98
CA ALA A 167 -0.97 13.94 0.97
C ALA A 167 -0.52 12.78 0.07
N VAL A 168 -1.33 11.73 0.02
CA VAL A 168 -1.16 10.61 -0.91
C VAL A 168 -2.49 10.37 -1.61
N ALA A 169 -2.45 10.34 -2.92
CA ALA A 169 -3.57 9.95 -3.76
C ALA A 169 -3.52 8.45 -4.02
N ALA A 170 -4.65 7.78 -3.83
CA ALA A 170 -4.85 6.37 -4.11
C ALA A 170 -6.03 6.20 -5.07
N GLY A 171 -5.76 5.57 -6.21
CA GLY A 171 -6.74 5.25 -7.24
C GLY A 171 -7.12 3.78 -7.15
N ASP A 172 -8.40 3.46 -7.29
CA ASP A 172 -8.88 2.08 -7.16
C ASP A 172 -9.49 1.50 -8.44
N ALA A 173 -9.70 0.19 -8.43
CA ALA A 173 -10.30 -0.56 -9.52
C ALA A 173 -11.73 -0.12 -9.87
N SER A 174 -12.40 0.57 -8.95
CA SER A 174 -13.72 1.16 -9.19
C SER A 174 -13.65 2.52 -9.85
N GLY A 175 -12.48 3.07 -10.19
CA GLY A 175 -12.38 4.40 -10.78
C GLY A 175 -12.52 5.55 -9.78
N THR A 176 -12.43 5.26 -8.49
CA THR A 176 -12.50 6.24 -7.42
C THR A 176 -11.10 6.65 -7.00
N VAL A 177 -10.91 7.94 -6.74
CA VAL A 177 -9.68 8.51 -6.19
C VAL A 177 -9.94 8.96 -4.77
N ARG A 178 -9.04 8.57 -3.87
CA ARG A 178 -9.00 8.97 -2.47
C ARG A 178 -7.74 9.77 -2.23
N VAL A 179 -7.88 10.92 -1.57
CA VAL A 179 -6.73 11.69 -1.10
C VAL A 179 -6.66 11.55 0.41
N LEU A 180 -5.50 11.11 0.88
CA LEU A 180 -5.25 10.72 2.27
C LEU A 180 -4.13 11.61 2.81
N HIS A 181 -4.26 12.07 4.05
CA HIS A 181 -3.16 12.65 4.80
C HIS A 181 -2.02 11.63 4.97
N LEU A 182 -0.81 12.09 5.28
CA LEU A 182 0.37 11.21 5.42
C LEU A 182 0.26 10.19 6.57
N ASP A 183 -0.68 10.39 7.49
CA ASP A 183 -1.06 9.48 8.58
C ASP A 183 -2.12 8.44 8.18
N GLY A 184 -2.60 8.46 6.93
CA GLY A 184 -3.57 7.52 6.38
C GLY A 184 -5.03 7.92 6.58
N ARG A 185 -5.32 9.07 7.20
CA ARG A 185 -6.68 9.60 7.32
C ARG A 185 -7.18 10.16 5.98
N PRO A 186 -8.47 9.99 5.63
CA PRO A 186 -9.03 10.65 4.45
C PRO A 186 -8.96 12.16 4.63
N ALA A 187 -8.28 12.85 3.70
CA ALA A 187 -8.20 14.31 3.66
C ALA A 187 -9.45 14.93 3.04
N HIS A 188 -10.06 14.21 2.10
CA HIS A 188 -11.27 14.64 1.42
C HIS A 188 -12.23 13.45 1.23
N THR A 189 -13.50 13.76 0.98
CA THR A 189 -14.46 12.76 0.49
C THR A 189 -13.95 12.15 -0.82
N PRO A 190 -13.97 10.82 -0.97
CA PRO A 190 -13.58 10.16 -2.21
C PRO A 190 -14.37 10.68 -3.41
N ILE A 191 -13.71 10.78 -4.57
CA ILE A 191 -14.33 11.23 -5.82
C ILE A 191 -14.27 10.14 -6.89
N LYS A 192 -15.40 9.87 -7.54
CA LYS A 192 -15.46 8.99 -8.72
C LYS A 192 -14.97 9.78 -9.93
N VAL A 193 -13.79 9.43 -10.44
CA VAL A 193 -13.14 10.13 -11.55
C VAL A 193 -13.37 9.40 -12.86
N HIS A 194 -13.21 8.07 -12.84
CA HIS A 194 -13.24 7.20 -14.01
C HIS A 194 -14.40 6.21 -13.95
N SER A 195 -14.89 5.78 -15.11
CA SER A 195 -15.89 4.71 -15.20
C SER A 195 -15.26 3.32 -14.97
N GLY A 196 -13.99 3.13 -15.33
CA GLY A 196 -13.17 1.95 -15.04
C GLY A 196 -12.06 2.23 -14.01
N ALA A 197 -11.18 1.24 -13.79
CA ALA A 197 -10.06 1.31 -12.86
C ALA A 197 -9.13 2.51 -13.11
N VAL A 198 -8.68 3.16 -12.03
CA VAL A 198 -7.64 4.22 -12.08
C VAL A 198 -6.28 3.55 -12.24
N SER A 199 -5.85 3.38 -13.48
CA SER A 199 -4.62 2.67 -13.85
C SER A 199 -3.35 3.40 -13.43
N HIS A 200 -3.32 4.73 -13.50
CA HIS A 200 -2.12 5.53 -13.21
C HIS A 200 -2.47 6.84 -12.50
N LEU A 201 -1.56 7.28 -11.64
CA LEU A 201 -1.60 8.57 -10.95
C LEU A 201 -0.24 9.23 -11.06
N VAL A 202 -0.23 10.51 -11.43
CA VAL A 202 0.95 11.37 -11.42
C VAL A 202 0.63 12.62 -10.62
N ALA A 203 1.29 12.76 -9.47
CA ALA A 203 1.21 13.98 -8.69
C ALA A 203 2.10 15.08 -9.28
N LEU A 204 1.55 16.28 -9.39
CA LEU A 204 2.24 17.50 -9.77
C LEU A 204 2.37 18.40 -8.53
N LYS A 205 3.14 19.50 -8.66
CA LYS A 205 3.27 20.48 -7.59
C LYS A 205 1.94 21.19 -7.35
N GLY A 206 1.72 21.63 -6.11
CA GLY A 206 0.56 22.46 -5.76
C GLY A 206 -0.74 21.68 -5.59
N GLY A 207 -0.69 20.40 -5.20
CA GLY A 207 -1.89 19.62 -4.90
C GLY A 207 -2.57 18.95 -6.10
N LEU A 208 -2.12 19.24 -7.32
CA LEU A 208 -2.72 18.74 -8.56
C LEU A 208 -2.31 17.29 -8.83
N VAL A 209 -3.29 16.42 -9.10
CA VAL A 209 -3.08 15.01 -9.43
C VAL A 209 -3.66 14.70 -10.80
N VAL A 210 -2.83 14.20 -11.71
CA VAL A 210 -3.30 13.71 -13.02
C VAL A 210 -3.53 12.22 -12.93
N THR A 211 -4.69 11.80 -13.43
CA THR A 211 -5.24 10.46 -13.28
C THR A 211 -5.54 9.89 -14.65
N ALA A 212 -5.33 8.59 -14.83
CA ALA A 212 -5.62 7.92 -16.07
C ALA A 212 -6.33 6.58 -15.84
N GLY A 213 -7.36 6.33 -16.64
CA GLY A 213 -8.26 5.21 -16.45
C GLY A 213 -8.20 4.15 -17.54
N THR A 214 -8.76 2.99 -17.21
CA THR A 214 -9.11 1.94 -18.19
C THR A 214 -10.29 2.33 -19.09
N ASP A 215 -10.92 3.46 -18.83
CA ASP A 215 -11.97 4.07 -19.65
C ASP A 215 -11.42 4.96 -20.79
N GLY A 216 -10.10 4.98 -20.99
CA GLY A 216 -9.45 5.75 -22.04
C GLY A 216 -9.42 7.25 -21.76
N CYS A 217 -9.75 7.65 -20.53
CA CYS A 217 -9.73 9.04 -20.11
C CYS A 217 -8.49 9.39 -19.28
N VAL A 218 -8.03 10.62 -19.44
CA VAL A 218 -7.09 11.29 -18.55
C VAL A 218 -7.82 12.47 -17.91
N ALA A 219 -7.76 12.58 -16.59
CA ALA A 219 -8.41 13.64 -15.84
C ALA A 219 -7.45 14.26 -14.82
N ALA A 220 -7.55 15.57 -14.63
CA ALA A 220 -6.88 16.30 -13.57
C ALA A 220 -7.81 16.42 -12.37
N VAL A 221 -7.29 16.14 -11.18
CA VAL A 221 -8.00 16.25 -9.90
C VAL A 221 -7.26 17.26 -9.04
N ASP A 222 -7.99 18.23 -8.52
CA ASP A 222 -7.47 19.28 -7.63
C ASP A 222 -8.43 19.50 -6.46
N ALA A 223 -7.91 20.02 -5.34
CA ALA A 223 -8.68 20.36 -4.16
C ALA A 223 -9.05 21.86 -4.19
N VAL A 224 -10.26 22.17 -4.66
CA VAL A 224 -10.78 23.54 -4.72
C VAL A 224 -11.79 23.75 -3.60
N GLY A 225 -11.51 24.69 -2.68
CA GLY A 225 -12.41 25.00 -1.56
C GLY A 225 -12.65 23.82 -0.61
N GLY A 226 -11.63 22.96 -0.41
CA GLY A 226 -11.73 21.78 0.46
C GLY A 226 -12.44 20.57 -0.16
N ARG A 227 -12.86 20.66 -1.42
CA ARG A 227 -13.48 19.55 -2.16
C ARG A 227 -12.62 19.17 -3.37
N LEU A 228 -12.57 17.87 -3.65
CA LEU A 228 -11.95 17.39 -4.88
C LEU A 228 -12.85 17.72 -6.07
N VAL A 229 -12.26 18.32 -7.10
CA VAL A 229 -12.89 18.62 -8.37
C VAL A 229 -12.16 17.85 -9.47
N ARG A 230 -12.92 17.21 -10.35
CA ARG A 230 -12.38 16.53 -11.52
C ARG A 230 -12.54 17.41 -12.76
N ASN A 231 -11.49 17.48 -13.57
CA ASN A 231 -11.49 18.09 -14.90
C ASN A 231 -10.98 17.06 -15.91
N VAL A 232 -11.84 16.63 -16.83
CA VAL A 232 -11.44 15.70 -17.90
C VAL A 232 -10.54 16.46 -18.87
N VAL A 233 -9.35 15.91 -19.11
CA VAL A 233 -8.34 16.49 -20.02
C VAL A 233 -8.54 15.95 -21.44
N VAL A 234 -8.62 14.62 -21.55
CA VAL A 234 -8.87 13.94 -22.82
C VAL A 234 -9.57 12.61 -22.55
N CYS A 235 -10.40 12.17 -23.49
CA CYS A 235 -10.94 10.82 -23.54
C CYS A 235 -10.87 10.30 -24.97
N ARG A 236 -10.44 9.05 -25.12
CA ARG A 236 -10.44 8.36 -26.41
C ARG A 236 -11.35 7.14 -26.31
N GLU A 237 -12.39 7.13 -27.13
CA GLU A 237 -13.40 6.08 -27.10
C GLU A 237 -12.79 4.70 -27.39
N ARG A 238 -13.28 3.67 -26.69
CA ARG A 238 -12.89 2.26 -26.90
C ARG A 238 -11.37 2.00 -26.75
N THR A 239 -10.69 2.83 -25.97
CA THR A 239 -9.27 2.66 -25.62
C THR A 239 -9.10 2.62 -24.09
N TRP A 240 -7.91 2.24 -23.63
CA TRP A 240 -7.45 2.49 -22.26
C TRP A 240 -6.13 3.25 -22.28
N VAL A 241 -5.81 3.92 -21.17
CA VAL A 241 -4.47 4.54 -21.01
C VAL A 241 -3.50 3.47 -20.53
N SER A 242 -2.44 3.20 -21.31
CA SER A 242 -1.45 2.17 -21.00
C SER A 242 -0.32 2.68 -20.10
N SER A 243 -0.02 3.99 -20.14
CA SER A 243 1.00 4.61 -19.30
C SER A 243 0.79 6.11 -19.16
N LEU A 244 1.15 6.64 -18.00
CA LEU A 244 1.12 8.07 -17.68
C LEU A 244 2.45 8.46 -17.01
N THR A 245 3.19 9.42 -17.56
CA THR A 245 4.47 9.88 -16.99
C THR A 245 4.62 11.40 -17.09
N CYS A 246 5.39 11.99 -16.18
CA CYS A 246 5.80 13.39 -16.27
C CYS A 246 7.14 13.48 -17.01
N HIS A 247 7.27 14.45 -17.91
CA HIS A 247 8.47 14.76 -18.68
C HIS A 247 8.89 16.21 -18.37
N ARG A 248 10.14 16.41 -17.94
CA ARG A 248 10.63 17.68 -17.37
C ARG A 248 11.82 18.20 -18.15
N GLN A 249 11.55 18.85 -19.27
CA GLN A 249 12.60 19.50 -20.04
C GLN A 249 13.10 20.77 -19.32
N GLN A 250 14.43 20.93 -19.17
CA GLN A 250 15.03 22.13 -18.59
C GLN A 250 14.52 23.42 -19.27
N GLY A 251 14.18 24.43 -18.46
CA GLY A 251 13.68 25.72 -18.94
C GLY A 251 12.25 25.72 -19.48
N ARG A 252 11.52 24.60 -19.39
CA ARG A 252 10.11 24.49 -19.79
C ARG A 252 9.23 23.99 -18.65
N LEU A 253 7.94 24.32 -18.71
CA LEU A 253 6.96 23.73 -17.82
C LEU A 253 6.92 22.20 -18.01
N PRO A 254 6.73 21.42 -16.94
CA PRO A 254 6.56 19.98 -17.04
C PRO A 254 5.41 19.66 -18.01
N ARG A 255 5.54 18.53 -18.70
CA ARG A 255 4.48 17.98 -19.55
C ARG A 255 4.11 16.60 -19.04
N VAL A 256 2.83 16.27 -19.08
CA VAL A 256 2.36 14.92 -18.78
C VAL A 256 2.14 14.19 -20.10
N LEU A 257 2.74 13.02 -20.25
CA LEU A 257 2.59 12.15 -21.41
C LEU A 257 1.60 11.04 -21.06
N ALA A 258 0.60 10.84 -21.92
CA ALA A 258 -0.31 9.70 -21.85
C ALA A 258 -0.15 8.83 -23.11
N ALA A 259 0.12 7.54 -22.92
CA ALA A 259 0.07 6.53 -23.97
C ALA A 259 -1.29 5.82 -23.94
N PHE A 260 -1.89 5.64 -25.11
CA PHE A 260 -3.17 4.97 -25.28
C PHE A 260 -3.00 3.61 -25.94
N SER A 261 -3.93 2.70 -25.68
CA SER A 261 -3.94 1.35 -26.23
C SER A 261 -4.10 1.28 -27.75
N ASP A 262 -4.45 2.39 -28.40
CA ASP A 262 -4.50 2.52 -29.86
C ASP A 262 -3.14 2.92 -30.48
N GLY A 263 -2.10 3.06 -29.65
CA GLY A 263 -0.75 3.44 -30.07
C GLY A 263 -0.47 4.94 -30.03
N THR A 264 -1.49 5.76 -29.77
CA THR A 264 -1.32 7.22 -29.72
C THR A 264 -0.61 7.63 -28.44
N VAL A 265 0.28 8.63 -28.53
CA VAL A 265 0.85 9.32 -27.37
C VAL A 265 0.46 10.79 -27.43
N THR A 266 -0.04 11.34 -26.34
CA THR A 266 -0.39 12.76 -26.25
C THR A 266 0.32 13.40 -25.06
N ALA A 267 0.93 14.57 -25.25
CA ALA A 267 1.37 15.41 -24.14
C ALA A 267 0.33 16.44 -23.75
N PHE A 268 0.33 16.81 -22.48
CA PHE A 268 -0.43 17.95 -21.98
C PHE A 268 0.51 18.86 -21.20
N ASP A 269 0.36 20.17 -21.38
CA ASP A 269 0.98 21.13 -20.46
C ASP A 269 0.30 21.03 -19.08
N THR A 270 1.04 21.31 -18.01
CA THR A 270 0.49 21.20 -16.64
C THR A 270 -0.28 22.44 -16.17
N GLY A 271 -0.41 23.47 -17.00
CA GLY A 271 -1.05 24.73 -16.60
C GLY A 271 -2.50 24.82 -17.06
N ARG A 272 -2.75 24.52 -18.34
CA ARG A 272 -4.06 24.55 -19.00
C ARG A 272 -4.47 23.19 -19.57
N PHE A 273 -3.61 22.18 -19.48
CA PHE A 273 -3.87 20.83 -20.01
C PHE A 273 -4.17 20.81 -21.51
N ARG A 274 -3.57 21.73 -22.29
CA ARG A 274 -3.74 21.70 -23.74
C ARG A 274 -2.93 20.57 -24.36
N PRO A 275 -3.52 19.79 -25.27
CA PRO A 275 -2.81 18.72 -25.95
C PRO A 275 -1.69 19.30 -26.81
N HIS A 276 -0.55 18.63 -26.77
CA HIS A 276 0.61 18.85 -27.62
C HIS A 276 1.04 17.49 -28.15
N GLU A 277 1.43 17.44 -29.42
CA GLU A 277 2.14 16.27 -29.92
C GLU A 277 3.53 16.20 -29.31
N VAL A 278 3.93 14.99 -28.90
CA VAL A 278 5.32 14.65 -28.61
C VAL A 278 5.75 13.73 -29.72
N PRO A 279 6.98 13.86 -30.25
CA PRO A 279 7.38 13.10 -31.41
C PRO A 279 7.92 11.74 -30.95
N VAL A 280 7.12 11.05 -30.13
CA VAL A 280 7.25 9.61 -29.94
C VAL A 280 6.56 8.97 -31.14
N PRO A 281 7.19 8.01 -31.83
CA PRO A 281 6.51 7.29 -32.90
C PRO A 281 5.23 6.62 -32.36
N PRO A 282 4.20 6.41 -33.20
CA PRO A 282 3.03 5.63 -32.80
C PRO A 282 3.46 4.27 -32.23
N LEU A 283 2.98 3.98 -31.02
CA LEU A 283 3.35 2.79 -30.29
C LEU A 283 2.63 1.58 -30.90
N ARG A 284 3.39 0.51 -31.16
CA ARG A 284 2.82 -0.72 -31.72
C ARG A 284 2.20 -1.62 -30.65
N ASP A 285 2.72 -1.54 -29.42
CA ASP A 285 2.23 -2.31 -28.28
C ASP A 285 1.10 -1.59 -27.54
N ARG A 286 -0.01 -2.29 -27.31
CA ARG A 286 -1.19 -1.77 -26.59
C ARG A 286 -0.97 -1.60 -25.07
N ARG A 287 0.11 -2.18 -24.54
CA ARG A 287 0.50 -2.11 -23.12
C ARG A 287 1.84 -1.41 -22.92
N ALA A 288 2.20 -0.51 -23.83
CA ALA A 288 3.45 0.23 -23.76
C ALA A 288 3.54 1.05 -22.46
N VAL A 289 4.73 1.03 -21.86
CA VAL A 289 5.13 1.79 -20.68
C VAL A 289 6.03 2.94 -21.13
N LEU A 290 5.79 4.14 -20.62
CA LEU A 290 6.60 5.33 -20.88
C LEU A 290 7.43 5.71 -19.66
N CYS A 291 8.62 6.25 -19.89
CA CYS A 291 9.44 6.86 -18.85
C CYS A 291 10.29 7.99 -19.42
N ALA A 292 10.39 9.13 -18.73
CA ALA A 292 11.29 10.21 -19.12
C ALA A 292 12.61 10.09 -18.37
N VAL A 293 13.73 10.06 -19.08
CA VAL A 293 15.09 9.97 -18.50
C VAL A 293 15.88 11.22 -18.87
N GLY A 294 16.37 11.91 -17.86
CA GLY A 294 17.27 13.05 -18.05
C GLY A 294 18.65 12.59 -18.51
N MET A 295 19.17 13.20 -19.57
CA MET A 295 20.50 12.87 -20.10
C MET A 295 21.56 13.86 -19.60
N PRO A 296 22.86 13.48 -19.64
CA PRO A 296 23.96 14.37 -19.25
C PRO A 296 24.04 15.69 -20.06
N ASP A 297 23.50 15.71 -21.28
CA ASP A 297 23.44 16.89 -22.15
C ASP A 297 22.31 17.87 -21.79
N GLY A 298 21.55 17.58 -20.73
CA GLY A 298 20.40 18.37 -20.27
C GLY A 298 19.12 18.16 -21.10
N ARG A 299 19.12 17.25 -22.08
CA ARG A 299 17.97 16.93 -22.92
C ARG A 299 17.36 15.59 -22.53
N ASP A 300 16.16 15.65 -21.96
CA ASP A 300 15.40 14.44 -21.64
C ASP A 300 15.15 13.57 -22.89
N ARG A 301 15.24 12.25 -22.70
CA ARG A 301 14.80 11.23 -23.66
C ARG A 301 13.53 10.58 -23.13
N VAL A 302 12.62 10.23 -24.03
CA VAL A 302 11.44 9.43 -23.67
C VAL A 302 11.71 7.98 -24.03
N LEU A 303 11.68 7.12 -23.03
CA LEU A 303 11.67 5.68 -23.20
C LEU A 303 10.26 5.18 -23.41
N PHE A 304 10.12 4.21 -24.30
CA PHE A 304 8.88 3.50 -24.55
C PHE A 304 9.15 2.01 -24.77
N THR A 305 8.19 1.18 -24.41
CA THR A 305 8.33 -0.28 -24.53
C THR A 305 7.51 -0.83 -25.67
N GLU A 306 8.09 -1.80 -26.37
CA GLU A 306 7.37 -2.71 -27.26
C GLU A 306 7.61 -4.13 -26.75
N ASP A 307 6.62 -4.68 -26.02
CA ASP A 307 6.70 -5.97 -25.34
C ASP A 307 7.94 -6.09 -24.43
N ALA A 308 8.95 -6.88 -24.82
CA ALA A 308 10.18 -7.08 -24.07
C ALA A 308 11.32 -6.09 -24.42
N THR A 309 11.08 -5.16 -25.34
CA THR A 309 12.10 -4.22 -25.82
C THR A 309 11.90 -2.83 -25.24
N VAL A 310 13.00 -2.15 -24.91
CA VAL A 310 13.00 -0.74 -24.52
C VAL A 310 13.68 0.05 -25.64
N SER A 311 12.93 1.01 -26.16
CA SER A 311 13.39 1.96 -27.17
C SER A 311 13.37 3.37 -26.59
N TRP A 312 14.16 4.27 -27.18
CA TRP A 312 14.15 5.70 -26.82
C TRP A 312 13.75 6.55 -28.01
N SER A 313 13.15 7.71 -27.74
CA SER A 313 12.93 8.78 -28.70
C SER A 313 13.35 10.12 -28.10
N ASP A 314 13.92 10.99 -28.95
CA ASP A 314 14.16 12.39 -28.62
C ASP A 314 13.32 13.38 -29.43
N GLY A 315 12.37 12.84 -30.19
CA GLY A 315 11.54 13.61 -31.08
C GLY A 315 12.09 13.78 -32.50
N LYS A 316 13.34 13.39 -32.75
CA LYS A 316 13.98 13.44 -34.07
C LYS A 316 14.47 12.07 -34.51
N ALA A 317 15.04 11.32 -33.57
CA ALA A 317 15.52 9.97 -33.75
C ALA A 317 14.87 9.04 -32.72
N SER A 318 14.77 7.77 -33.10
CA SER A 318 14.40 6.70 -32.19
C SER A 318 15.21 5.45 -32.51
N ALA A 319 15.54 4.67 -31.47
CA ALA A 319 16.25 3.41 -31.62
C ALA A 319 15.94 2.46 -30.48
N VAL A 320 16.03 1.16 -30.78
CA VAL A 320 16.03 0.10 -29.76
C VAL A 320 17.32 0.19 -28.98
N HIS A 321 17.23 0.12 -27.65
CA HIS A 321 18.39 0.20 -26.78
C HIS A 321 18.61 -1.07 -25.96
N SER A 322 17.57 -1.76 -25.50
CA SER A 322 17.72 -3.02 -24.78
C SER A 322 16.57 -4.00 -25.05
N ARG A 323 16.85 -5.30 -24.81
CA ARG A 323 15.87 -6.39 -24.84
C ARG A 323 15.95 -7.21 -23.57
N HIS A 324 14.80 -7.55 -23.01
CA HIS A 324 14.65 -8.23 -21.73
C HIS A 324 14.03 -9.62 -21.92
N ALA A 325 14.04 -10.44 -20.85
CA ALA A 325 13.63 -11.84 -20.91
C ALA A 325 12.10 -12.02 -20.97
N GLY A 326 11.36 -11.06 -20.44
CA GLY A 326 9.89 -11.01 -20.53
C GLY A 326 9.41 -9.62 -20.91
N ARG A 327 8.08 -9.47 -21.05
CA ARG A 327 7.44 -8.17 -21.28
C ARG A 327 7.82 -7.20 -20.18
N VAL A 328 8.20 -5.99 -20.55
CA VAL A 328 8.51 -4.92 -19.60
C VAL A 328 7.22 -4.42 -18.95
N ARG A 329 7.20 -4.40 -17.61
CA ARG A 329 6.04 -4.00 -16.80
C ARG A 329 6.22 -2.64 -16.14
N ALA A 330 7.45 -2.26 -15.82
CA ALA A 330 7.76 -0.95 -15.25
C ALA A 330 9.12 -0.45 -15.71
N LEU A 331 9.19 0.87 -15.91
CA LEU A 331 10.40 1.63 -16.19
C LEU A 331 10.53 2.73 -15.14
N LEU A 332 11.76 2.98 -14.69
CA LEU A 332 12.03 4.01 -13.69
C LEU A 332 13.36 4.71 -13.99
N ALA A 333 13.32 6.01 -14.25
CA ALA A 333 14.52 6.83 -14.35
C ALA A 333 15.25 6.86 -13.00
N LEU A 334 16.57 6.72 -13.02
CA LEU A 334 17.40 6.71 -11.81
C LEU A 334 18.08 8.08 -11.61
N PRO A 335 18.58 8.38 -10.39
CA PRO A 335 19.16 9.70 -10.09
C PRO A 335 20.39 10.06 -10.92
N ARG A 336 21.14 9.06 -11.43
CA ARG A 336 22.28 9.30 -12.30
C ARG A 336 21.78 9.55 -13.73
N PRO A 337 22.13 10.69 -14.38
CA PRO A 337 21.68 10.99 -15.73
C PRO A 337 22.00 9.86 -16.71
N GLY A 338 21.05 9.56 -17.60
CA GLY A 338 21.13 8.49 -18.59
C GLY A 338 20.84 7.08 -18.05
N THR A 339 20.70 6.89 -16.74
CA THR A 339 20.44 5.56 -16.17
C THR A 339 18.97 5.34 -15.83
N TYR A 340 18.51 4.11 -15.99
CA TYR A 340 17.14 3.70 -15.70
C TYR A 340 17.08 2.23 -15.25
N ALA A 341 16.04 1.88 -14.52
CA ALA A 341 15.75 0.52 -14.10
C ALA A 341 14.57 -0.05 -14.91
N VAL A 342 14.64 -1.36 -15.17
CA VAL A 342 13.63 -2.12 -15.91
C VAL A 342 13.16 -3.28 -15.04
N ALA A 343 11.84 -3.49 -15.02
CA ALA A 343 11.19 -4.64 -14.41
C ALA A 343 10.35 -5.37 -15.45
N ASP A 344 10.46 -6.70 -15.50
CA ASP A 344 9.78 -7.54 -16.49
C ASP A 344 8.94 -8.68 -15.90
N GLU A 345 8.16 -9.32 -16.77
CA GLU A 345 7.31 -10.48 -16.44
C GLU A 345 8.10 -11.74 -16.06
N SER A 346 9.40 -11.83 -16.38
CA SER A 346 10.23 -12.94 -15.92
C SER A 346 10.59 -12.83 -14.43
N GLY A 347 10.30 -11.68 -13.81
CA GLY A 347 10.66 -11.35 -12.44
C GLY A 347 11.98 -10.58 -12.33
N SER A 348 12.61 -10.22 -13.44
CA SER A 348 13.94 -9.62 -13.43
C SER A 348 13.88 -8.12 -13.14
N VAL A 349 14.86 -7.63 -12.37
CA VAL A 349 15.16 -6.21 -12.21
C VAL A 349 16.53 -5.92 -12.81
N SER A 350 16.57 -5.07 -13.83
CA SER A 350 17.78 -4.74 -14.59
C SER A 350 18.14 -3.26 -14.47
N LEU A 351 19.43 -2.96 -14.34
CA LEU A 351 20.00 -1.62 -14.46
C LEU A 351 20.49 -1.41 -15.90
N CYS A 352 20.12 -0.27 -16.49
CA CYS A 352 20.53 0.09 -17.84
C CYS A 352 21.11 1.51 -17.89
N ASP A 353 22.07 1.74 -18.79
CA ASP A 353 22.68 3.05 -19.05
C ASP A 353 22.52 3.42 -20.53
N LEU A 354 21.71 4.45 -20.83
CA LEU A 354 21.46 4.95 -22.19
C LEU A 354 22.70 5.56 -22.85
N THR A 355 23.72 5.92 -22.07
CA THR A 355 24.96 6.51 -22.59
C THR A 355 25.94 5.44 -23.07
N VAL A 356 25.76 4.20 -22.65
CA VAL A 356 26.63 3.07 -23.00
C VAL A 356 25.83 2.03 -23.77
N ARG A 357 26.34 1.63 -24.94
CA ARG A 357 25.68 0.61 -25.76
C ARG A 357 25.70 -0.74 -25.05
N ASP A 358 24.58 -1.46 -25.07
CA ASP A 358 24.42 -2.82 -24.52
C ASP A 358 24.73 -2.95 -23.00
N ALA A 359 24.71 -1.85 -22.26
CA ALA A 359 24.95 -1.85 -20.82
C ALA A 359 23.70 -2.26 -20.02
N VAL A 360 23.33 -3.54 -20.10
CA VAL A 360 22.24 -4.14 -19.32
C VAL A 360 22.83 -5.08 -18.28
N THR A 361 22.66 -4.73 -17.00
CA THR A 361 23.05 -5.60 -15.88
C THR A 361 21.79 -6.09 -15.19
N SER A 362 21.52 -7.41 -15.27
CA SER A 362 20.50 -8.04 -14.43
C SER A 362 21.06 -8.21 -13.02
N VAL A 363 20.36 -7.67 -12.01
CA VAL A 363 20.90 -7.57 -10.64
C VAL A 363 20.19 -8.50 -9.66
N GLY A 364 18.98 -8.91 -9.99
CA GLY A 364 18.29 -9.97 -9.28
C GLY A 364 16.90 -10.24 -9.82
N ARG A 365 16.27 -11.27 -9.25
CA ARG A 365 15.00 -11.81 -9.73
C ARG A 365 14.02 -12.08 -8.59
N HIS A 366 12.78 -11.66 -8.76
CA HIS A 366 11.62 -12.08 -7.99
C HIS A 366 11.08 -13.43 -8.49
N ALA A 367 10.35 -14.16 -7.64
CA ALA A 367 9.74 -15.44 -8.04
C ALA A 367 8.54 -15.25 -8.98
N ALA A 368 7.99 -14.04 -9.04
CA ALA A 368 6.86 -13.64 -9.87
C ALA A 368 7.17 -12.37 -10.69
N PRO A 369 6.33 -12.03 -11.68
CA PRO A 369 6.45 -10.78 -12.45
C PRO A 369 6.66 -9.55 -11.56
N VAL A 370 7.62 -8.69 -11.88
CA VAL A 370 7.79 -7.42 -11.16
C VAL A 370 6.82 -6.40 -11.74
N THR A 371 5.93 -5.87 -10.91
CA THR A 371 4.80 -5.05 -11.34
C THR A 371 5.06 -3.55 -11.16
N SER A 372 5.96 -3.18 -10.25
CA SER A 372 6.18 -1.79 -9.86
C SER A 372 7.61 -1.54 -9.40
N LEU A 373 8.12 -0.34 -9.70
CA LEU A 373 9.43 0.16 -9.29
C LEU A 373 9.25 1.55 -8.67
N LEU A 374 10.03 1.85 -7.63
CA LEU A 374 9.97 3.13 -6.92
C LEU A 374 11.36 3.56 -6.45
N LEU A 375 11.71 4.83 -6.62
CA LEU A 375 12.85 5.43 -5.95
C LEU A 375 12.52 5.80 -4.50
N THR A 376 13.44 5.52 -3.60
CA THR A 376 13.39 5.91 -2.19
C THR A 376 14.79 6.25 -1.68
N SER A 377 14.93 6.49 -0.37
CA SER A 377 16.21 6.54 0.31
C SER A 377 16.33 5.40 1.33
N HIS A 378 17.50 4.79 1.41
CA HIS A 378 17.92 3.86 2.48
C HIS A 378 19.18 4.46 3.12
N GLU A 379 19.16 4.70 4.43
CA GLU A 379 20.29 5.31 5.15
C GLU A 379 20.78 6.64 4.52
N ARG A 380 19.84 7.51 4.12
CA ARG A 380 20.10 8.79 3.41
C ARG A 380 20.79 8.66 2.04
N ARG A 381 20.89 7.45 1.48
CA ARG A 381 21.39 7.19 0.13
C ARG A 381 20.26 6.77 -0.79
N PRO A 382 20.35 7.04 -2.10
CA PRO A 382 19.34 6.59 -3.05
C PRO A 382 19.20 5.06 -3.04
N ALA A 383 17.96 4.60 -3.09
CA ALA A 383 17.62 3.20 -3.18
C ALA A 383 16.40 3.02 -4.09
N LEU A 384 16.15 1.78 -4.47
CA LEU A 384 15.01 1.38 -5.28
C LEU A 384 14.22 0.32 -4.52
N VAL A 385 12.90 0.42 -4.54
CA VAL A 385 11.99 -0.66 -4.11
C VAL A 385 11.29 -1.24 -5.34
N SER A 386 11.23 -2.55 -5.40
CA SER A 386 10.50 -3.29 -6.43
C SER A 386 9.39 -4.11 -5.78
N GLY A 387 8.20 -4.10 -6.36
CA GLY A 387 7.09 -4.95 -5.95
C GLY A 387 6.71 -5.97 -7.00
N ALA A 388 6.32 -7.16 -6.57
CA ALA A 388 6.07 -8.30 -7.45
C ALA A 388 4.65 -8.88 -7.33
N GLY A 389 4.32 -9.71 -8.33
CA GLY A 389 3.03 -10.40 -8.42
C GLY A 389 2.80 -11.46 -7.34
N ASP A 390 3.84 -11.87 -6.62
CA ASP A 390 3.75 -12.75 -5.44
C ASP A 390 3.43 -11.98 -4.15
N GLY A 391 3.20 -10.66 -4.23
CA GLY A 391 2.90 -9.82 -3.07
C GLY A 391 4.15 -9.39 -2.29
N THR A 392 5.34 -9.69 -2.77
CA THR A 392 6.59 -9.35 -2.09
C THR A 392 7.20 -8.03 -2.55
N LEU A 393 7.95 -7.39 -1.65
CA LEU A 393 8.79 -6.23 -1.93
C LEU A 393 10.26 -6.57 -1.71
N ARG A 394 11.14 -5.93 -2.49
CA ARG A 394 12.59 -5.96 -2.31
C ARG A 394 13.18 -4.56 -2.37
N LEU A 395 14.24 -4.35 -1.61
CA LEU A 395 14.99 -3.10 -1.54
C LEU A 395 16.39 -3.29 -2.15
N TRP A 396 16.80 -2.33 -2.97
CA TRP A 396 18.05 -2.34 -3.72
C TRP A 396 18.79 -1.02 -3.50
N ARG A 397 20.04 -1.09 -3.06
CA ARG A 397 20.91 0.09 -2.90
C ARG A 397 21.48 0.52 -4.26
N LEU A 398 21.36 1.81 -4.58
CA LEU A 398 21.96 2.41 -5.78
C LEU A 398 23.43 2.81 -5.51
N PRO A 399 24.27 2.97 -6.55
CA PRO A 399 23.95 2.92 -7.98
C PRO A 399 23.86 1.52 -8.59
N GLY A 400 24.47 0.51 -7.98
CA GLY A 400 24.60 -0.83 -8.59
C GLY A 400 23.40 -1.76 -8.46
N LEU A 401 22.26 -1.27 -7.93
CA LEU A 401 21.10 -2.08 -7.50
C LEU A 401 21.49 -3.27 -6.59
N THR A 402 22.47 -3.12 -5.70
CA THR A 402 22.84 -4.20 -4.78
C THR A 402 21.67 -4.52 -3.83
N PRO A 403 21.21 -5.78 -3.73
CA PRO A 403 20.09 -6.13 -2.86
C PRO A 403 20.43 -5.85 -1.39
N VAL A 404 19.44 -5.37 -0.64
CA VAL A 404 19.42 -5.50 0.82
C VAL A 404 18.86 -6.89 1.11
N GLU A 405 19.65 -7.75 1.73
CA GLU A 405 19.36 -9.18 1.88
C GLU A 405 18.00 -9.43 2.56
N GLY A 406 17.03 -9.96 1.84
CA GLY A 406 15.72 -10.28 2.39
C GLY A 406 14.61 -10.10 1.38
N VAL A 407 13.43 -10.58 1.74
CA VAL A 407 12.21 -10.42 0.95
C VAL A 407 11.11 -10.04 1.93
N LEU A 408 10.46 -8.91 1.68
CA LEU A 408 9.39 -8.42 2.53
C LEU A 408 8.05 -8.97 2.00
N PRO A 409 7.37 -9.90 2.69
CA PRO A 409 6.06 -10.40 2.30
C PRO A 409 5.00 -9.35 2.65
N ALA A 410 4.88 -8.33 1.78
CA ALA A 410 4.09 -7.15 2.07
C ALA A 410 2.58 -7.35 1.87
N HIS A 411 2.17 -8.13 0.86
CA HIS A 411 0.77 -8.30 0.46
C HIS A 411 0.44 -9.78 0.26
N ARG A 412 -0.84 -10.13 0.43
CA ARG A 412 -1.36 -11.50 0.17
C ARG A 412 -1.75 -11.74 -1.28
N ALA A 413 -1.68 -10.69 -2.09
CA ALA A 413 -2.02 -10.67 -3.49
C ALA A 413 -1.01 -9.77 -4.22
N PRO A 414 -0.98 -9.77 -5.56
CA PRO A 414 -0.03 -8.98 -6.33
C PRO A 414 0.12 -7.54 -5.82
N VAL A 415 1.36 -7.07 -5.69
CA VAL A 415 1.64 -5.65 -5.47
C VAL A 415 1.21 -4.92 -6.74
N THR A 416 0.41 -3.88 -6.59
CA THR A 416 -0.19 -3.13 -7.70
C THR A 416 0.43 -1.76 -7.87
N ALA A 417 0.86 -1.10 -6.79
CA ALA A 417 1.46 0.22 -6.85
C ALA A 417 2.40 0.49 -5.67
N LEU A 418 3.35 1.40 -5.89
CA LEU A 418 4.31 1.89 -4.90
C LEU A 418 4.39 3.41 -4.96
N THR A 419 4.54 4.07 -3.82
CA THR A 419 4.93 5.50 -3.75
C THR A 419 5.83 5.75 -2.54
N ALA A 420 6.71 6.74 -2.63
CA ALA A 420 7.56 7.16 -1.51
C ALA A 420 7.03 8.49 -0.96
N VAL A 421 7.12 8.69 0.34
CA VAL A 421 6.90 10.00 0.98
C VAL A 421 8.27 10.65 1.20
N PRO A 422 8.66 11.67 0.40
CA PRO A 422 9.95 12.33 0.54
C PRO A 422 10.17 12.95 1.93
N GLY A 423 11.41 13.27 2.28
CA GLY A 423 11.74 14.03 3.50
C GLY A 423 11.90 13.20 4.78
N SER A 424 11.52 11.92 4.80
CA SER A 424 11.81 11.05 5.95
C SER A 424 13.26 10.57 5.94
N ALA A 425 13.96 10.63 7.07
CA ALA A 425 15.37 10.23 7.19
C ALA A 425 15.68 8.77 6.79
N HIS A 426 14.69 7.88 6.92
CA HIS A 426 14.79 6.44 6.64
C HIS A 426 13.93 5.98 5.46
N GLY A 427 13.42 6.90 4.64
CA GLY A 427 12.60 6.61 3.45
C GLY A 427 11.26 5.92 3.76
N LYS A 428 10.16 6.66 3.85
CA LYS A 428 8.83 6.10 4.03
C LYS A 428 8.28 5.64 2.69
N VAL A 429 7.99 4.35 2.58
CA VAL A 429 7.45 3.69 1.38
C VAL A 429 6.03 3.24 1.65
N LEU A 430 5.14 3.51 0.71
CA LEU A 430 3.78 3.00 0.70
C LEU A 430 3.63 1.98 -0.42
N SER A 431 3.00 0.85 -0.12
CA SER A 431 2.68 -0.18 -1.09
C SER A 431 1.20 -0.51 -1.10
N ALA A 432 0.64 -0.68 -2.27
CA ALA A 432 -0.72 -1.18 -2.49
C ALA A 432 -0.68 -2.57 -3.10
N GLY A 433 -1.66 -3.39 -2.74
CA GLY A 433 -1.88 -4.69 -3.36
C GLY A 433 -3.32 -4.90 -3.82
N ALA A 434 -3.49 -5.93 -4.65
CA ALA A 434 -4.80 -6.48 -4.98
C ALA A 434 -5.54 -7.07 -3.75
N ASP A 435 -4.85 -7.15 -2.60
CA ASP A 435 -5.45 -7.44 -1.30
C ASP A 435 -6.24 -6.25 -0.71
N ARG A 436 -6.37 -5.14 -1.45
CA ARG A 436 -7.17 -3.94 -1.14
C ARG A 436 -6.64 -3.13 0.04
N ILE A 437 -5.38 -3.36 0.39
CA ILE A 437 -4.71 -2.73 1.53
C ILE A 437 -3.56 -1.90 1.02
N VAL A 438 -3.39 -0.72 1.61
CA VAL A 438 -2.16 0.06 1.50
C VAL A 438 -1.39 -0.09 2.80
N ARG A 439 -0.10 -0.43 2.71
CA ARG A 439 0.79 -0.57 3.87
C ARG A 439 1.90 0.47 3.82
N ALA A 440 2.40 0.84 5.00
CA ALA A 440 3.50 1.76 5.15
C ALA A 440 4.72 1.05 5.73
N TRP A 441 5.89 1.41 5.22
CA TRP A 441 7.16 0.78 5.52
C TRP A 441 8.24 1.83 5.68
N THR A 442 9.22 1.52 6.51
CA THR A 442 10.49 2.22 6.54
C THR A 442 11.46 1.47 5.62
N ALA A 443 12.14 2.18 4.72
CA ALA A 443 13.12 1.60 3.82
C ALA A 443 14.46 1.42 4.55
N ASP A 444 14.48 0.54 5.56
CA ASP A 444 15.65 0.18 6.34
C ASP A 444 15.94 -1.34 6.28
N ARG A 445 17.08 -1.73 6.88
CA ARG A 445 17.50 -3.13 6.92
C ARG A 445 16.66 -3.96 7.89
N GLU A 446 15.99 -3.39 8.87
CA GLU A 446 15.15 -4.17 9.77
C GLU A 446 13.88 -4.63 9.06
N THR A 447 13.28 -3.74 8.27
CA THR A 447 12.04 -3.98 7.53
C THR A 447 12.30 -4.88 6.32
N PHE A 448 13.33 -4.59 5.52
CA PHE A 448 13.61 -5.32 4.28
C PHE A 448 14.66 -6.43 4.41
N GLY A 449 15.43 -6.43 5.51
CA GLY A 449 16.60 -7.28 5.68
C GLY A 449 16.34 -8.60 6.41
N GLN A 450 15.10 -8.88 6.79
CA GLN A 450 14.74 -10.15 7.44
C GLN A 450 14.16 -11.13 6.40
N PRO A 451 14.47 -12.43 6.50
CA PRO A 451 13.80 -13.44 5.68
C PRO A 451 12.29 -13.38 5.96
N PRO A 452 11.45 -13.65 4.94
CA PRO A 452 10.00 -13.52 5.08
C PRO A 452 9.51 -14.40 6.22
N ARG A 453 8.94 -13.78 7.26
CA ARG A 453 8.04 -14.52 8.16
C ARG A 453 6.78 -14.76 7.34
N THR A 454 6.72 -15.90 6.66
CA THR A 454 5.59 -16.27 5.80
C THR A 454 4.35 -16.47 6.64
N TRP A 455 3.24 -15.84 6.25
CA TRP A 455 1.95 -16.12 6.84
C TRP A 455 1.37 -17.30 6.08
N ASN A 456 1.05 -18.38 6.80
CA ASN A 456 0.35 -19.50 6.17
C ASN A 456 -1.13 -19.36 6.48
N ASP A 457 -1.93 -19.14 5.44
CA ASP A 457 -3.38 -19.15 5.58
C ASP A 457 -3.84 -20.48 6.20
N VAL A 458 -4.77 -20.36 7.14
CA VAL A 458 -5.39 -21.52 7.77
C VAL A 458 -6.49 -22.01 6.85
N THR A 459 -6.30 -23.21 6.28
CA THR A 459 -7.29 -23.80 5.36
C THR A 459 -8.33 -24.63 6.09
N ALA A 460 -7.99 -25.14 7.28
CA ALA A 460 -8.90 -25.87 8.14
C ALA A 460 -8.46 -25.76 9.61
N GLY A 461 -9.42 -25.77 10.53
CA GLY A 461 -9.19 -25.83 11.97
C GLY A 461 -10.17 -26.79 12.64
N ALA A 462 -9.72 -27.53 13.65
CA ALA A 462 -10.57 -28.39 14.47
C ALA A 462 -10.16 -28.30 15.94
N LEU A 463 -11.15 -28.19 16.83
CA LEU A 463 -10.96 -28.22 18.28
C LEU A 463 -11.36 -29.61 18.81
N SER A 464 -10.58 -30.17 19.72
CA SER A 464 -11.00 -31.38 20.44
C SER A 464 -12.25 -31.11 21.29
N PRO A 465 -13.22 -32.03 21.28
CA PRO A 465 -14.50 -31.83 21.98
C PRO A 465 -14.39 -31.94 23.50
N ALA A 466 -13.27 -32.44 24.03
CA ALA A 466 -13.03 -32.62 25.46
C ALA A 466 -11.62 -32.15 25.84
N PRO A 467 -11.41 -31.74 27.11
CA PRO A 467 -10.09 -31.42 27.64
C PRO A 467 -9.12 -32.62 27.54
N PRO A 468 -7.81 -32.38 27.26
CA PRO A 468 -7.21 -31.09 26.95
C PRO A 468 -7.68 -30.58 25.58
N HIS A 469 -8.03 -29.29 25.50
CA HIS A 469 -8.49 -28.68 24.26
C HIS A 469 -7.32 -28.59 23.27
N LEU A 470 -7.26 -29.54 22.32
CA LEU A 470 -6.30 -29.57 21.25
C LEU A 470 -6.87 -28.83 20.04
N LEU A 471 -6.11 -27.87 19.52
CA LEU A 471 -6.43 -27.20 18.27
C LEU A 471 -5.51 -27.75 17.16
N ALA A 472 -6.10 -28.40 16.16
CA ALA A 472 -5.44 -28.74 14.92
C ALA A 472 -5.69 -27.63 13.89
N VAL A 473 -4.64 -27.13 13.25
CA VAL A 473 -4.71 -26.09 12.22
C VAL A 473 -3.93 -26.54 11.00
N ALA A 474 -4.61 -26.71 9.87
CA ALA A 474 -3.99 -26.94 8.58
C ALA A 474 -3.49 -25.61 8.00
N ARG A 475 -2.21 -25.57 7.61
CA ARG A 475 -1.50 -24.40 7.12
C ARG A 475 -0.61 -24.82 5.94
N ALA A 476 -0.90 -24.32 4.75
CA ALA A 476 -0.20 -24.74 3.53
C ALA A 476 -0.08 -26.28 3.44
N SER A 477 1.14 -26.84 3.48
CA SER A 477 1.43 -28.29 3.42
C SER A 477 1.61 -28.97 4.79
N ARG A 478 1.27 -28.32 5.91
CA ARG A 478 1.49 -28.86 7.26
C ARG A 478 0.26 -28.73 8.13
N VAL A 479 0.10 -29.65 9.08
CA VAL A 479 -0.89 -29.54 10.17
C VAL A 479 -0.14 -29.27 11.46
N VAL A 480 -0.57 -28.24 12.17
CA VAL A 480 -0.04 -27.89 13.49
C VAL A 480 -1.08 -28.25 14.53
N VAL A 481 -0.73 -29.11 15.48
CA VAL A 481 -1.59 -29.42 16.63
C VAL A 481 -1.06 -28.68 17.85
N ARG A 482 -1.93 -28.06 18.62
CA ARG A 482 -1.58 -27.26 19.80
C ARG A 482 -2.45 -27.61 20.98
N ASP A 483 -1.86 -27.75 22.15
CA ASP A 483 -2.56 -27.81 23.42
C ASP A 483 -2.87 -26.39 23.91
N LEU A 484 -4.15 -26.04 24.01
CA LEU A 484 -4.59 -24.70 24.44
C LEU A 484 -4.47 -24.49 25.95
N ALA A 485 -4.45 -25.56 26.75
CA ALA A 485 -4.31 -25.47 28.20
C ALA A 485 -2.83 -25.32 28.61
N ALA A 486 -1.94 -26.05 27.94
CA ALA A 486 -0.50 -25.99 28.17
C ALA A 486 0.23 -24.91 27.35
N ASP A 487 -0.49 -24.23 26.45
CA ASP A 487 0.03 -23.25 25.48
C ASP A 487 1.25 -23.75 24.69
N ARG A 488 1.23 -25.03 24.32
CA ARG A 488 2.36 -25.71 23.67
C ARG A 488 1.96 -26.28 22.32
N GLN A 489 2.78 -26.02 21.31
CA GLN A 489 2.68 -26.71 20.04
C GLN A 489 3.17 -28.15 20.19
N LEU A 490 2.33 -29.10 19.79
CA LEU A 490 2.69 -30.50 19.67
C LEU A 490 3.33 -30.71 18.31
N THR A 491 4.53 -31.28 18.30
CA THR A 491 5.19 -31.70 17.07
C THR A 491 4.51 -32.99 16.61
N LEU A 492 3.93 -32.98 15.41
CA LEU A 492 3.48 -34.19 14.73
C LEU A 492 4.62 -34.79 13.93
#